data_AF-A0A5N3XMY8-F1
#
_entry.id   AF-A0A5N3XMY8-F1
#
_cell.length_a   1.000
_cell.length_b   1.000
_cell.length_c   1.000
_cell.angle_alpha   90.00
_cell.angle_beta   90.00
_cell.angle_gamma   90.00
#
_symmetry.space_group_name_H-M   'P 1'
#
loop_
_entity.id
_entity.type
_entity.pdbx_description
1 polymer ?
#
loop_
_entity_poly.entity_id
_entity_poly.type
_entity_poly.pdbx_seq_one_letter_code
_entity_poly.pdbx_strand_id
1 'polypeptide(L)'
;MGCMHTPGKGLSQSALPYHRSVPTRLELMSDNVKEQVYKLAKKGLPPSPIGMILRESHGVAQVGFVKGNKILRILKSKGLVPDLPEDLYYLL
;
A
#
# COMPACT_ATOMS: atom_id res chain seq x y z
N MET A 1 10.15 -20.62 -3.81
CA MET A 1 10.20 -20.08 -2.44
C MET A 1 9.63 -21.14 -1.49
N GLY A 2 10.27 -21.38 -0.35
CA GLY A 2 9.75 -22.28 0.68
C GLY A 2 9.13 -21.49 1.83
N CYS A 3 8.28 -22.12 2.61
CA CYS A 3 7.79 -21.52 3.87
C CYS A 3 8.93 -21.45 4.90
N MET A 4 8.99 -20.37 5.68
CA MET A 4 10.11 -20.11 6.59
C MET A 4 10.18 -21.10 7.77
N HIS A 5 9.03 -21.46 8.35
CA HIS A 5 8.93 -22.32 9.53
C HIS A 5 8.27 -23.69 9.24
N THR A 6 7.91 -23.97 7.98
CA THR A 6 7.24 -25.22 7.59
C THR A 6 7.83 -25.76 6.28
N PRO A 7 7.78 -27.09 6.03
CA PRO A 7 8.37 -27.69 4.82
C PRO A 7 7.57 -27.45 3.53
N GLY A 8 6.54 -26.58 3.55
CA GLY A 8 5.68 -26.29 2.41
C GLY A 8 6.39 -25.54 1.28
N LYS A 9 5.95 -25.79 0.04
CA LYS A 9 6.50 -25.20 -1.21
C LYS A 9 5.44 -24.47 -2.06
N GLY A 10 4.44 -23.89 -1.41
CA GLY A 10 3.36 -23.16 -2.10
C GLY A 10 3.86 -21.93 -2.87
N LEU A 11 3.25 -21.66 -4.02
CA LEU A 11 3.59 -20.53 -4.90
C LEU A 11 2.34 -19.69 -5.18
N SER A 12 2.01 -18.79 -4.25
CA SER A 12 0.89 -17.86 -4.37
C SER A 12 1.36 -16.45 -4.01
N GLN A 13 1.47 -15.57 -5.01
CA GLN A 13 1.91 -14.18 -4.84
C GLN A 13 1.25 -13.27 -5.88
N SER A 14 1.24 -11.97 -5.61
CA SER A 14 0.76 -10.98 -6.58
C SER A 14 1.73 -10.85 -7.75
N ALA A 15 1.19 -10.86 -8.97
CA ALA A 15 1.94 -10.59 -10.19
C ALA A 15 1.65 -9.15 -10.65
N LEU A 16 2.61 -8.26 -10.48
CA LEU A 16 2.47 -6.86 -10.90
C LEU A 16 2.49 -6.76 -12.43
N PRO A 17 1.69 -5.87 -13.03
CA PRO A 17 1.73 -5.64 -14.47
C PRO A 17 3.08 -5.05 -14.88
N TYR A 18 3.52 -5.37 -16.10
CA TYR A 18 4.75 -4.81 -16.67
C TYR A 18 4.68 -3.29 -16.83
N HIS A 19 3.54 -2.80 -17.33
CA HIS A 19 3.30 -1.39 -17.58
C HIS A 19 3.05 -0.62 -16.28
N ARG A 20 3.86 0.41 -16.01
CA ARG A 20 3.88 1.14 -14.73
C ARG A 20 3.27 2.54 -14.79
N SER A 21 2.77 2.99 -15.95
CA SER A 21 2.10 4.29 -16.02
C SER A 21 0.63 4.17 -15.59
N VAL A 22 0.08 5.31 -15.20
CA VAL A 22 -1.30 5.42 -14.71
C VAL A 22 -2.26 5.20 -15.87
N PRO A 23 -3.30 4.38 -15.71
CA PRO A 23 -4.29 4.18 -16.77
C PRO A 23 -5.10 5.45 -17.03
N THR A 24 -5.40 5.73 -18.30
CA THR A 24 -6.08 6.97 -18.74
C THR A 24 -7.48 7.15 -18.13
N ARG A 25 -8.17 6.05 -17.78
CA ARG A 25 -9.51 6.09 -17.16
C ARG A 25 -9.48 6.52 -15.68
N LEU A 26 -8.32 6.59 -15.05
CA LEU A 26 -8.18 6.96 -13.64
C LEU A 26 -8.10 8.48 -13.52
N GLU A 27 -9.21 9.10 -13.13
CA GLU A 27 -9.32 10.57 -12.99
C GLU A 27 -8.74 11.10 -11.67
N LEU A 28 -8.33 10.22 -10.75
CA LEU A 28 -7.79 10.63 -9.45
C LEU A 28 -6.42 11.28 -9.60
N MET A 29 -6.36 12.58 -9.28
CA MET A 29 -5.11 13.33 -9.18
C MET A 29 -4.20 12.80 -8.06
N SER A 30 -2.89 12.96 -8.25
CA SER A 30 -1.88 12.43 -7.32
C SER A 30 -1.99 13.00 -5.90
N ASP A 31 -2.49 14.22 -5.75
CA ASP A 31 -2.71 14.86 -4.44
C ASP A 31 -3.94 14.30 -3.73
N ASN A 32 -5.03 14.02 -4.45
CA ASN A 32 -6.23 13.39 -3.88
C ASN A 32 -5.90 12.00 -3.28
N VAL A 33 -5.00 11.25 -3.92
CA VAL A 33 -4.51 9.97 -3.39
C VAL A 33 -3.74 10.16 -2.06
N LYS A 34 -2.91 11.20 -1.95
CA LYS A 34 -2.20 11.51 -0.69
C LYS A 34 -3.18 11.87 0.41
N GLU A 35 -4.17 12.71 0.11
CA GLU A 35 -5.21 13.10 1.08
C GLU A 35 -5.98 11.90 1.60
N GLN A 36 -6.36 10.98 0.72
CA GLN A 36 -7.06 9.77 1.11
C GLN A 36 -6.20 8.85 1.97
N VAL A 37 -4.90 8.70 1.64
CA VAL A 37 -3.93 7.98 2.49
C VAL A 37 -3.87 8.60 3.89
N TYR A 38 -3.81 9.93 3.99
CA TYR A 38 -3.78 10.60 5.30
C TYR A 38 -5.07 10.44 6.07
N LYS A 39 -6.22 10.48 5.39
CA LYS A 39 -7.54 10.28 6.02
C LYS A 39 -7.66 8.87 6.59
N LEU A 40 -7.22 7.86 5.84
CA LEU A 40 -7.24 6.46 6.29
C LEU A 40 -6.24 6.21 7.41
N ALA A 41 -5.04 6.79 7.34
CA ALA A 41 -4.05 6.69 8.40
C ALA A 41 -4.53 7.34 9.72
N LYS A 42 -5.21 8.49 9.65
CA LYS A 42 -5.83 9.13 10.82
C LYS A 42 -6.93 8.31 11.46
N LYS A 43 -7.56 7.39 10.72
CA LYS A 43 -8.51 6.40 11.28
C LYS A 43 -7.81 5.25 12.01
N GLY A 44 -6.48 5.24 12.05
CA GLY A 44 -5.68 4.18 12.68
C GLY A 44 -5.44 2.97 11.79
N LEU A 45 -5.68 3.07 10.47
CA LEU A 45 -5.41 1.94 9.56
C LEU A 45 -3.91 1.83 9.25
N PRO A 46 -3.33 0.62 9.29
CA PRO A 46 -1.95 0.40 8.91
C PRO A 46 -1.77 0.41 7.38
N PRO A 47 -0.53 0.55 6.88
CA PRO A 47 -0.29 0.82 5.47
C PRO A 47 -0.71 -0.32 4.52
N SER A 48 -0.70 -1.59 4.94
CA SER A 48 -1.19 -2.70 4.11
C SER A 48 -2.71 -2.60 3.83
N PRO A 49 -3.60 -2.48 4.82
CA PRO A 49 -5.03 -2.22 4.60
C PRO A 49 -5.33 -0.94 3.80
N ILE A 50 -4.57 0.13 4.01
CA ILE A 50 -4.73 1.37 3.22
C ILE A 50 -4.57 1.06 1.72
N GLY A 51 -3.53 0.29 1.35
CA GLY A 51 -3.30 -0.10 -0.03
C GLY A 51 -4.45 -0.92 -0.63
N MET A 52 -5.04 -1.84 0.14
CA MET A 52 -6.19 -2.64 -0.30
C MET A 52 -7.43 -1.76 -0.56
N ILE A 53 -7.76 -0.86 0.35
CA ILE A 53 -8.93 0.04 0.21
C ILE A 53 -8.78 0.95 -1.00
N LEU A 54 -7.58 1.51 -1.22
CA LEU A 54 -7.31 2.34 -2.39
C LEU A 54 -7.48 1.55 -3.69
N ARG A 55 -7.11 0.26 -3.69
CA ARG A 55 -7.25 -0.63 -4.85
C ARG A 55 -8.70 -1.04 -5.11
N GLU A 56 -9.43 -1.44 -4.09
CA GLU A 56 -10.80 -1.97 -4.21
C GLU A 56 -11.85 -0.88 -4.38
N SER A 57 -11.78 0.18 -3.58
CA SER A 57 -12.82 1.22 -3.56
C SER A 57 -12.53 2.40 -4.49
N HIS A 58 -11.25 2.69 -4.76
CA HIS A 58 -10.85 3.87 -5.53
C HIS A 58 -10.16 3.53 -6.86
N GLY A 59 -9.98 2.25 -7.18
CA GLY A 59 -9.37 1.81 -8.43
C GLY A 59 -7.88 2.14 -8.57
N VAL A 60 -7.21 2.54 -7.48
CA VAL A 60 -5.77 2.85 -7.49
C VAL A 60 -5.00 1.54 -7.37
N ALA A 61 -4.56 0.99 -8.51
CA ALA A 61 -3.86 -0.30 -8.54
C ALA A 61 -2.56 -0.29 -7.71
N GLN A 62 -1.75 0.77 -7.86
CA GLN A 62 -0.48 0.91 -7.13
C GLN A 62 -0.20 2.39 -6.83
N VAL A 63 -0.12 2.74 -5.54
CA VAL A 63 0.17 4.13 -5.10
C VAL A 63 1.52 4.64 -5.60
N GLY A 64 2.50 3.73 -5.73
CA GLY A 64 3.83 4.05 -6.25
C GLY A 64 3.82 4.51 -7.71
N PHE A 65 2.89 4.04 -8.54
CA PHE A 65 2.79 4.45 -9.94
C PHE A 65 2.12 5.82 -10.11
N VAL A 66 1.17 6.14 -9.23
CA VAL A 66 0.46 7.43 -9.28
C VAL A 66 1.31 8.56 -8.69
N LYS A 67 1.98 8.33 -7.55
CA LYS A 67 2.67 9.39 -6.79
C LYS A 67 4.20 9.33 -6.90
N GLY A 68 4.76 8.20 -7.32
CA GLY A 68 6.21 7.95 -7.33
C GLY A 68 6.81 7.48 -5.98
N ASN A 69 6.05 7.57 -4.88
CA ASN A 69 6.48 7.09 -3.56
C ASN A 69 5.52 6.03 -2.99
N LYS A 70 6.05 5.11 -2.17
CA LYS A 70 5.26 4.11 -1.43
C LYS A 70 4.49 4.76 -0.26
N ILE A 71 3.41 4.09 0.20
CA ILE A 71 2.52 4.54 1.29
C ILE A 71 3.30 4.93 2.55
N LEU A 72 4.21 4.08 3.03
CA LEU A 72 5.05 4.37 4.21
C LEU A 72 5.87 5.67 4.07
N ARG A 73 6.38 5.98 2.87
CA ARG A 73 7.12 7.23 2.65
C ARG A 73 6.19 8.44 2.69
N ILE A 74 4.96 8.31 2.20
CA ILE A 74 3.94 9.36 2.26
C ILE A 74 3.58 9.65 3.72
N LEU A 75 3.41 8.62 4.54
CA LEU A 75 3.14 8.77 5.98
C LEU A 75 4.33 9.40 6.73
N LYS A 76 5.56 9.00 6.41
CA LYS A 76 6.80 9.61 6.95
C LYS A 76 6.88 11.10 6.72
N SER A 77 6.55 11.55 5.51
CA SER A 77 6.57 12.99 5.18
C SER A 77 5.59 13.82 6.00
N LYS A 78 4.57 13.21 6.62
CA LYS A 78 3.57 13.90 7.46
C LYS A 78 3.68 13.58 8.94
N GLY A 79 4.64 12.76 9.36
CA GLY A 79 4.81 12.33 10.75
C GLY A 79 3.69 11.42 11.27
N LEU A 80 2.94 10.75 10.39
CA LEU A 80 1.84 9.83 10.73
C LEU A 80 2.29 8.36 10.71
N VAL A 81 3.53 8.09 11.12
CA VAL A 81 4.14 6.77 11.04
C VAL A 81 3.94 6.07 12.38
N PRO A 82 3.54 4.78 12.39
CA PRO A 82 3.50 4.02 13.62
C PRO A 82 4.91 3.84 14.21
N ASP A 83 5.02 3.87 15.53
CA ASP A 83 6.30 3.72 16.23
C ASP A 83 6.95 2.36 15.96
N LEU A 84 6.13 1.31 15.84
CA LEU A 84 6.54 -0.05 15.51
C LEU A 84 6.19 -0.36 14.05
N PRO A 85 7.07 -1.03 13.28
CA PRO A 85 6.72 -1.48 11.93
C PRO A 85 5.60 -2.54 11.97
N GLU A 86 4.72 -2.47 10.97
CA GLU A 86 3.50 -3.28 10.85
C GLU A 86 3.78 -4.79 10.98
N ASP A 87 4.82 -5.30 10.30
CA ASP A 87 5.17 -6.72 10.34
C ASP A 87 5.57 -7.19 11.74
N LEU A 88 6.25 -6.35 12.54
CA LEU A 88 6.58 -6.70 13.93
C LEU A 88 5.37 -6.58 14.84
N TYR A 89 4.51 -5.58 14.62
CA TYR A 89 3.30 -5.39 15.40
C TYR A 89 2.37 -6.61 15.33
N TYR A 90 2.27 -7.27 14.17
CA TYR A 90 1.44 -8.47 14.00
C TYR A 90 2.10 -9.79 14.43
N LEU A 91 3.39 -9.78 14.73
CA LEU A 91 4.10 -10.94 15.29
C LEU A 91 4.11 -10.95 16.82
N LEU A 92 3.87 -9.79 17.44
CA LEU A 92 3.67 -9.64 18.89
C LEU A 92 2.24 -10.01 19.28
#